data_AF-A0A7V4Y6Z3-F1
#
_entry.id   AF-A0A7V4Y6Z3-F1
#
_cell.length_a   1.000
_cell.length_b   1.000
_cell.length_c   1.000
_cell.angle_alpha   90.00
_cell.angle_beta   90.00
_cell.angle_gamma   90.00
#
_symmetry.space_group_name_H-M   'P 1'
#
loop_
_entity.id
_entity.type
_entity.pdbx_description
1 polymer ?
#
loop_
_entity_poly.entity_id
_entity_poly.type
_entity_poly.pdbx_seq_one_letter_code
_entity_poly.pdbx_strand_id
1 'polypeptide(L)'
;MVKMARYFYIPALMLVIFLSGCTRPPSPEELRSSIEIVDMETKWVAKAYQPWPPKLVLVPCISFRVKNVSSKPINYLNFNAIFKFKGETENLGDAFLAAIRKEPIMPGQVSDVITMKSNYGVEGKSLATFKDNPYWKPVVVRLFVQSKGSIHVPLGEWDVSRTIDFKEPEPVGMGEVKKEPETKPEKKK
;
A
#
# COMPACT_ATOMS: atom_id res chain seq x y z
N MET A 1 -56.34 67.65 -3.87
CA MET A 1 -56.03 66.71 -2.79
C MET A 1 -55.53 65.40 -3.41
N VAL A 2 -54.22 65.25 -3.65
CA VAL A 2 -53.55 63.93 -3.81
C VAL A 2 -52.13 64.10 -3.25
N LYS A 3 -51.76 63.17 -2.36
CA LYS A 3 -50.59 63.16 -1.49
C LYS A 3 -49.43 62.40 -2.13
N MET A 4 -48.22 62.95 -1.93
CA MET A 4 -47.00 62.31 -1.43
C MET A 4 -46.34 61.11 -2.14
N ALA A 5 -45.03 61.34 -2.36
CA ALA A 5 -43.88 60.52 -1.97
C ALA A 5 -43.29 59.51 -2.97
N ARG A 6 -42.12 59.92 -3.48
CA ARG A 6 -40.97 59.12 -3.91
C ARG A 6 -40.74 57.90 -3.01
N TYR A 7 -40.55 56.73 -3.62
CA TYR A 7 -39.65 55.70 -3.11
C TYR A 7 -38.84 55.09 -4.26
N PHE A 8 -37.53 55.33 -4.22
CA PHE A 8 -36.51 54.63 -4.99
C PHE A 8 -36.46 53.18 -4.52
N TYR A 9 -36.68 52.23 -5.42
CA TYR A 9 -36.35 50.82 -5.17
C TYR A 9 -35.11 50.45 -5.99
N ILE A 10 -33.95 50.53 -5.34
CA ILE A 10 -32.70 49.92 -5.81
C ILE A 10 -32.85 48.41 -5.53
N PRO A 11 -32.87 47.52 -6.52
CA PRO A 11 -32.79 46.10 -6.24
C PRO A 11 -31.40 45.80 -5.65
N ALA A 12 -31.38 45.37 -4.39
CA ALA A 12 -30.19 44.92 -3.69
C ALA A 12 -29.63 43.68 -4.39
N LEU A 13 -28.54 43.86 -5.13
CA LEU A 13 -27.73 42.78 -5.67
C LEU A 13 -27.05 42.06 -4.49
N MET A 14 -27.62 40.95 -4.03
CA MET A 14 -26.94 40.01 -3.14
C MET A 14 -25.75 39.42 -3.89
N LEU A 15 -24.59 40.04 -3.71
CA LEU A 15 -23.30 39.49 -4.12
C LEU A 15 -22.99 38.32 -3.19
N VAL A 16 -23.39 37.10 -3.58
CA VAL A 16 -22.92 35.86 -2.95
C VAL A 16 -21.45 35.72 -3.34
N ILE A 17 -20.57 36.24 -2.49
CA ILE A 17 -19.13 35.98 -2.58
C ILE A 17 -18.95 34.50 -2.25
N PHE A 18 -18.94 33.65 -3.27
CA PHE A 18 -18.41 32.30 -3.13
C PHE A 18 -16.94 32.44 -2.74
N LEU A 19 -16.66 32.16 -1.46
CA LEU A 19 -15.34 32.08 -0.88
C LEU A 19 -14.41 31.33 -1.82
N SER A 20 -13.42 32.04 -2.34
CA SER A 20 -12.30 31.50 -3.11
C SER A 20 -11.74 30.28 -2.40
N GLY A 21 -11.86 29.12 -3.06
CA GLY A 21 -11.44 27.80 -2.60
C GLY A 21 -9.92 27.63 -2.49
N CYS A 22 -9.22 28.58 -1.89
CA CYS A 22 -7.89 28.36 -1.33
C CYS A 22 -8.06 27.51 -0.07
N THR A 23 -8.38 26.23 -0.24
CA THR A 23 -8.42 25.29 0.88
C THR A 23 -6.99 25.18 1.40
N ARG A 24 -6.73 25.77 2.59
CA ARG A 24 -5.48 25.52 3.30
C ARG A 24 -5.24 24.02 3.39
N PRO A 25 -3.99 23.54 3.28
CA PRO A 25 -3.69 22.16 3.61
C PRO A 25 -4.24 21.84 5.01
N PRO A 26 -4.80 20.63 5.22
CA PRO A 26 -5.23 20.23 6.55
C PRO A 26 -4.04 20.26 7.50
N SER A 27 -4.29 20.61 8.77
CA SER A 27 -3.26 20.44 9.80
C SER A 27 -2.91 18.94 9.97
N PRO A 28 -1.76 18.60 10.54
CA PRO A 28 -1.41 17.21 10.83
C PRO A 28 -2.47 16.47 11.65
N GLU A 29 -3.03 17.13 12.66
CA GLU A 29 -4.06 16.61 13.55
C GLU A 29 -5.39 16.42 12.83
N GLU A 30 -5.78 17.40 12.00
CA GLU A 30 -6.97 17.29 11.15
C GLU A 30 -6.84 16.14 10.16
N LEU A 31 -5.67 15.99 9.52
CA LEU A 31 -5.43 14.91 8.58
C LEU A 31 -5.50 13.55 9.28
N ARG A 32 -4.82 13.39 10.42
CA ARG A 32 -4.83 12.13 11.18
C ARG A 32 -6.22 11.75 11.69
N SER A 33 -7.00 12.73 12.18
CA SER A 33 -8.36 12.48 12.67
C SER A 33 -9.40 12.31 11.56
N SER A 34 -9.07 12.68 10.32
CA SER A 34 -9.98 12.54 9.17
C SER A 34 -9.98 11.14 8.52
N ILE A 35 -8.98 10.31 8.81
CA ILE A 35 -8.81 9.01 8.20
C ILE A 35 -8.66 7.89 9.22
N GLU A 36 -9.20 6.74 8.87
CA GLU A 36 -9.02 5.49 9.59
C GLU A 36 -8.43 4.45 8.62
N ILE A 37 -7.40 3.72 9.06
CA ILE A 37 -6.80 2.63 8.30
C ILE A 37 -7.56 1.35 8.62
N VAL A 38 -8.11 0.70 7.59
CA VAL A 38 -8.92 -0.51 7.70
C VAL A 38 -8.38 -1.60 6.77
N ASP A 39 -8.77 -2.86 7.01
CA ASP A 39 -8.38 -4.03 6.22
C ASP A 39 -6.86 -4.15 6.03
N MET A 40 -6.11 -3.87 7.10
CA MET A 40 -4.65 -3.87 7.07
C MET A 40 -4.11 -5.31 7.07
N GLU A 41 -3.26 -5.60 6.10
CA GLU A 41 -2.52 -6.85 5.94
C GLU A 41 -1.04 -6.55 5.66
N THR A 42 -0.15 -7.36 6.22
CA THR A 42 1.27 -7.36 5.87
C THR A 42 1.69 -8.75 5.40
N LYS A 43 2.59 -8.80 4.41
CA LYS A 43 3.12 -10.05 3.85
C LYS A 43 4.43 -9.83 3.11
N TRP A 44 5.07 -10.91 2.71
CA TRP A 44 6.23 -10.89 1.81
C TRP A 44 5.80 -11.28 0.41
N VAL A 45 6.26 -10.54 -0.59
CA VAL A 45 5.96 -10.79 -1.99
C VAL A 45 7.24 -10.88 -2.81
N ALA A 46 7.21 -11.62 -3.91
CA ALA A 46 8.34 -11.64 -4.84
C ALA A 46 8.52 -10.28 -5.53
N LYS A 47 9.74 -9.75 -5.45
CA LYS A 47 10.21 -8.63 -6.28
C LYS A 47 10.90 -9.14 -7.54
N ALA A 48 11.67 -10.22 -7.42
CA ALA A 48 12.34 -10.86 -8.54
C ALA A 48 12.39 -12.37 -8.31
N TYR A 49 12.25 -13.13 -9.38
CA TYR A 49 12.42 -14.58 -9.37
C TYR A 49 13.08 -15.02 -10.68
N GLN A 50 14.04 -15.93 -10.57
CA GLN A 50 14.75 -16.51 -11.69
C GLN A 50 15.07 -17.99 -11.36
N PRO A 51 14.63 -18.94 -12.20
CA PRO A 51 14.93 -20.35 -11.97
C PRO A 51 16.42 -20.71 -12.12
N TRP A 52 17.12 -20.06 -13.08
CA TRP A 52 18.53 -20.37 -13.37
C TRP A 52 19.34 -19.12 -13.78
N PRO A 53 20.47 -18.81 -13.12
CA PRO A 53 20.83 -19.31 -11.78
C PRO A 53 19.72 -19.01 -10.75
N PRO A 54 19.49 -19.90 -9.76
CA PRO A 54 18.39 -19.74 -8.80
C PRO A 54 18.50 -18.44 -8.01
N LYS A 55 17.47 -17.61 -8.12
CA LYS A 55 17.35 -16.35 -7.39
C LYS A 55 15.88 -16.05 -7.09
N LEU A 56 15.61 -15.72 -5.84
CA LEU A 56 14.32 -15.21 -5.37
C LEU A 56 14.60 -14.03 -4.43
N VAL A 57 14.05 -12.86 -4.76
CA VAL A 57 14.12 -11.67 -3.91
C VAL A 57 12.72 -11.43 -3.37
N LEU A 58 12.57 -11.50 -2.04
CA LEU A 58 11.32 -11.18 -1.35
C LEU A 58 11.42 -9.79 -0.72
N VAL A 59 10.35 -9.02 -0.84
CA VAL A 59 10.21 -7.70 -0.21
C VAL A 59 9.00 -7.70 0.73
N PRO A 60 9.08 -6.99 1.87
CA PRO A 60 7.92 -6.77 2.72
C PRO A 60 6.92 -5.86 2.00
N CYS A 61 5.64 -6.10 2.27
CA CYS A 61 4.52 -5.44 1.65
C CYS A 61 3.45 -5.15 2.71
N ILE A 62 2.85 -3.97 2.64
CA ILE A 62 1.65 -3.62 3.40
C ILE A 62 0.52 -3.32 2.42
N SER A 63 -0.66 -3.86 2.69
CA SER A 63 -1.90 -3.59 1.99
C SER A 63 -2.94 -3.08 2.98
N PHE A 64 -3.68 -2.04 2.63
CA PHE A 64 -4.69 -1.45 3.50
C PHE A 64 -5.70 -0.65 2.69
N ARG A 65 -6.80 -0.27 3.33
CA ARG A 65 -7.75 0.71 2.81
C ARG A 65 -7.85 1.91 3.75
N VAL A 66 -8.35 3.01 3.21
CA VAL A 66 -8.56 4.26 3.94
C VAL A 66 -10.04 4.53 4.01
N LYS A 67 -10.57 4.64 5.23
CA LYS A 67 -11.93 5.10 5.47
C LYS A 67 -11.92 6.59 5.80
N ASN A 68 -12.76 7.37 5.13
CA ASN A 68 -12.96 8.78 5.47
C ASN A 68 -13.95 8.89 6.63
N VAL A 69 -13.46 9.27 7.80
CA VAL A 69 -14.27 9.48 9.01
C VAL A 69 -14.62 10.94 9.25
N SER A 70 -14.20 11.84 8.34
CA SER A 70 -14.52 13.26 8.41
C SER A 70 -15.84 13.60 7.70
N SER A 71 -16.29 14.84 7.86
CA SER A 71 -17.45 15.39 7.15
C SER A 71 -17.13 15.97 5.77
N LYS A 72 -15.87 15.91 5.31
CA LYS A 72 -15.43 16.52 4.04
C LYS A 72 -14.87 15.46 3.09
N PRO A 73 -15.03 15.61 1.76
CA PRO A 73 -14.38 14.73 0.80
C PRO A 73 -12.85 14.80 0.89
N ILE A 74 -12.19 13.64 0.88
CA ILE A 74 -10.73 13.55 0.87
C ILE A 74 -10.26 13.37 -0.57
N ASN A 75 -9.63 14.42 -1.10
CA ASN A 75 -9.29 14.50 -2.52
C ASN A 75 -7.82 14.15 -2.82
N TYR A 76 -6.96 14.18 -1.80
CA TYR A 76 -5.52 14.08 -2.01
C TYR A 76 -4.86 13.40 -0.82
N LEU A 77 -4.30 12.22 -1.03
CA LEU A 77 -3.46 11.52 -0.06
C LEU A 77 -2.23 10.94 -0.76
N ASN A 78 -1.09 11.13 -0.12
CA ASN A 78 0.16 10.42 -0.38
C ASN A 78 0.47 9.55 0.82
N PHE A 79 1.04 8.39 0.55
CA PHE A 79 1.53 7.50 1.58
C PHE A 79 3.03 7.30 1.43
N ASN A 80 3.71 7.21 2.57
CA ASN A 80 5.07 6.71 2.66
C ASN A 80 5.07 5.53 3.63
N ALA A 81 5.68 4.43 3.24
CA ALA A 81 5.93 3.29 4.10
C ALA A 81 7.44 3.14 4.27
N ILE A 82 7.90 3.03 5.52
CA ILE A 82 9.31 2.79 5.86
C ILE A 82 9.38 1.41 6.52
N PHE A 83 10.16 0.51 5.94
CA PHE A 83 10.31 -0.87 6.38
C PHE A 83 11.67 -1.06 7.07
N LYS A 84 11.69 -1.57 8.29
CA LYS A 84 12.92 -1.73 9.07
C LYS A 84 12.99 -3.10 9.72
N PHE A 85 14.20 -3.62 9.92
CA PHE A 85 14.37 -4.74 10.85
C PHE A 85 14.04 -4.28 12.27
N LYS A 86 13.27 -5.09 13.01
CA LYS A 86 12.79 -4.73 14.34
C LYS A 86 13.98 -4.58 15.29
N GLY A 87 14.07 -3.43 15.95
CA GLY A 87 15.16 -3.10 16.88
C GLY A 87 16.45 -2.63 16.21
N GLU A 88 16.50 -2.54 14.88
CA GLU A 88 17.67 -2.05 14.15
C GLU A 88 17.42 -0.62 13.64
N THR A 89 18.50 0.16 13.54
CA THR A 89 18.46 1.51 12.98
C THR A 89 18.39 1.49 11.45
N GLU A 90 18.91 0.42 10.85
CA GLU A 90 19.02 0.23 9.40
C GLU A 90 17.64 0.09 8.73
N ASN A 91 17.52 0.69 7.56
CA ASN A 91 16.32 0.64 6.74
C ASN A 91 16.38 -0.59 5.82
N LEU A 92 15.34 -1.42 5.84
CA LEU A 92 15.12 -2.46 4.82
C LEU A 92 14.52 -1.87 3.54
N GLY A 93 14.04 -0.63 3.58
CA GLY A 93 13.64 0.12 2.41
C GLY A 93 12.39 0.94 2.63
N ASP A 94 11.94 1.57 1.56
CA ASP A 94 10.85 2.53 1.58
C ASP A 94 9.94 2.37 0.36
N ALA A 95 8.76 2.99 0.45
CA ALA A 95 7.82 3.08 -0.64
C ALA A 95 7.06 4.42 -0.55
N PHE A 96 6.94 5.11 -1.67
CA PHE A 96 6.09 6.31 -1.82
C PHE A 96 4.96 6.03 -2.81
N LEU A 97 3.75 6.46 -2.49
CA LEU A 97 2.60 6.31 -3.37
C LEU A 97 1.64 7.51 -3.29
N ALA A 98 1.36 8.10 -4.45
CA ALA A 98 0.31 9.09 -4.64
C ALA A 98 -1.06 8.40 -4.81
N ALA A 99 -1.66 7.93 -3.72
CA ALA A 99 -2.80 7.02 -3.77
C ALA A 99 -4.13 7.69 -4.17
N ILE A 100 -4.47 8.85 -3.59
CA ILE A 100 -5.76 9.54 -3.83
C ILE A 100 -5.50 10.87 -4.55
N ARG A 101 -6.16 11.07 -5.69
CA ARG A 101 -5.96 12.26 -6.57
C ARG A 101 -7.20 12.67 -7.36
N LYS A 102 -7.76 11.75 -8.12
CA LYS A 102 -8.82 12.02 -9.09
C LYS A 102 -10.20 11.74 -8.52
N GLU A 103 -10.30 10.63 -7.80
CA GLU A 103 -11.54 10.18 -7.18
C GLU A 103 -11.46 10.45 -5.68
N PRO A 104 -12.30 11.35 -5.14
CA PRO A 104 -12.31 11.63 -3.73
C PRO A 104 -12.95 10.48 -2.94
N ILE A 105 -12.43 10.23 -1.74
CA ILE A 105 -13.12 9.39 -0.76
C ILE A 105 -14.17 10.26 -0.09
N MET A 106 -15.44 9.99 -0.36
CA MET A 106 -16.55 10.73 0.26
C MET A 106 -16.68 10.40 1.76
N PRO A 107 -17.32 11.27 2.58
CA PRO A 107 -17.57 10.98 3.99
C PRO A 107 -18.20 9.60 4.20
N GLY A 108 -17.63 8.80 5.10
CA GLY A 108 -18.05 7.42 5.39
C GLY A 108 -17.60 6.36 4.38
N GLN A 109 -17.06 6.75 3.23
CA GLN A 109 -16.61 5.84 2.20
C GLN A 109 -15.23 5.24 2.53
N VAL A 110 -14.99 4.04 1.99
CA VAL A 110 -13.70 3.34 2.03
C VAL A 110 -13.05 3.35 0.65
N SER A 111 -11.75 3.56 0.59
CA SER A 111 -10.96 3.54 -0.65
C SER A 111 -10.83 2.13 -1.23
N ASP A 112 -10.30 2.06 -2.46
CA ASP A 112 -9.68 0.85 -2.98
C ASP A 112 -8.46 0.42 -2.15
N VAL A 113 -8.04 -0.83 -2.34
CA VAL A 113 -6.86 -1.38 -1.67
C VAL A 113 -5.61 -0.64 -2.15
N ILE A 114 -4.90 -0.06 -1.19
CA ILE A 114 -3.60 0.56 -1.37
C ILE A 114 -2.55 -0.48 -0.99
N THR A 115 -1.59 -0.73 -1.88
CA THR A 115 -0.51 -1.70 -1.65
C THR A 115 0.84 -1.02 -1.82
N MET A 116 1.72 -1.17 -0.84
CA MET A 116 3.05 -0.56 -0.82
C MET A 116 4.10 -1.64 -0.54
N LYS A 117 5.07 -1.76 -1.45
CA LYS A 117 6.15 -2.75 -1.39
C LYS A 117 7.47 -2.03 -1.16
N SER A 118 8.30 -2.55 -0.27
CA SER A 118 9.65 -2.02 -0.08
C SER A 118 10.47 -2.08 -1.37
N ASN A 119 11.26 -1.03 -1.63
CA ASN A 119 12.23 -0.99 -2.71
C ASN A 119 13.43 -1.94 -2.48
N TYR A 120 13.74 -2.36 -1.25
CA TYR A 120 14.74 -3.40 -0.95
C TYR A 120 14.14 -4.56 -0.15
N GLY A 121 14.85 -5.69 -0.15
CA GLY A 121 14.37 -6.94 0.41
C GLY A 121 15.51 -7.92 0.64
N VAL A 122 15.13 -9.16 0.92
CA VAL A 122 16.07 -10.25 1.18
C VAL A 122 16.18 -11.17 -0.03
N GLU A 123 17.40 -11.61 -0.32
CA GLU A 123 17.70 -12.51 -1.43
C GLU A 123 17.90 -13.93 -0.92
N GLY A 124 17.41 -14.90 -1.68
CA GLY A 124 17.54 -16.33 -1.45
C GLY A 124 17.51 -17.08 -2.78
N LYS A 125 17.55 -18.41 -2.72
CA LYS A 125 17.52 -19.26 -3.92
C LYS A 125 16.13 -19.82 -4.23
N SER A 126 15.32 -20.00 -3.19
CA SER A 126 13.99 -20.60 -3.23
C SER A 126 13.17 -20.21 -1.99
N LEU A 127 11.89 -20.55 -1.96
CA LEU A 127 10.99 -20.42 -0.81
C LEU A 127 11.51 -21.15 0.43
N ALA A 128 12.17 -22.30 0.26
CA ALA A 128 12.78 -23.04 1.36
C ALA A 128 13.90 -22.23 2.04
N THR A 129 14.68 -21.48 1.24
CA THR A 129 15.75 -20.58 1.77
C THR A 129 15.21 -19.60 2.81
N PHE A 130 13.95 -19.21 2.64
CA PHE A 130 13.25 -18.27 3.49
C PHE A 130 12.59 -18.99 4.68
N LYS A 131 11.73 -19.98 4.41
CA LYS A 131 10.96 -20.69 5.45
C LYS A 131 11.83 -21.39 6.49
N ASP A 132 12.96 -21.95 6.06
CA ASP A 132 13.82 -22.75 6.91
C ASP A 132 14.90 -21.91 7.60
N ASN A 133 14.96 -20.60 7.35
CA ASN A 133 15.99 -19.72 7.91
C ASN A 133 15.64 -19.29 9.34
N PRO A 134 16.36 -19.79 10.37
CA PRO A 134 16.10 -19.41 11.77
C PRO A 134 16.50 -17.95 12.04
N TYR A 135 17.33 -17.35 11.18
CA TYR A 135 17.78 -15.95 11.28
C TYR A 135 16.90 -14.98 10.51
N TRP A 136 15.68 -15.37 10.10
CA TRP A 136 14.76 -14.43 9.49
C TRP A 136 14.32 -13.37 10.49
N LYS A 137 14.99 -12.22 10.39
CA LYS A 137 14.77 -11.05 11.23
C LYS A 137 13.33 -10.52 11.07
N PRO A 138 12.61 -10.27 12.17
CA PRO A 138 11.31 -9.60 12.12
C PRO A 138 11.45 -8.20 11.51
N VAL A 139 10.45 -7.78 10.75
CA VAL A 139 10.40 -6.47 10.09
C VAL A 139 9.19 -5.70 10.62
N VAL A 140 9.34 -4.39 10.79
CA VAL A 140 8.26 -3.46 11.09
C VAL A 140 8.06 -2.50 9.92
N VAL A 141 6.81 -2.09 9.69
CA VAL A 141 6.46 -1.06 8.72
C VAL A 141 5.84 0.13 9.43
N ARG A 142 6.39 1.33 9.17
CA ARG A 142 5.84 2.61 9.64
C ARG A 142 5.16 3.31 8.48
N LEU A 143 3.87 3.59 8.63
CA LEU A 143 3.07 4.28 7.61
C LEU A 143 2.91 5.75 7.97
N PHE A 144 3.10 6.60 6.96
CA PHE A 144 2.90 8.03 7.03
C PHE A 144 1.94 8.46 5.93
N VAL A 145 1.15 9.48 6.23
CA VAL A 145 0.26 10.14 5.26
C VAL A 145 0.67 11.59 5.07
N GLN A 146 0.40 12.11 3.88
CA GLN A 146 0.57 13.51 3.56
C GLN A 146 -0.58 13.97 2.65
N SER A 147 -1.07 15.19 2.85
CA SER A 147 -2.05 15.83 1.96
C SER A 147 -1.59 17.20 1.51
N LYS A 148 -1.67 17.50 0.20
CA LYS A 148 -1.43 18.82 -0.42
C LYS A 148 -0.27 19.61 0.23
N GLY A 149 0.94 19.06 0.20
CA GLY A 149 2.14 19.74 0.72
C GLY A 149 2.24 19.83 2.24
N SER A 150 1.35 19.18 3.00
CA SER A 150 1.49 19.03 4.45
C SER A 150 2.80 18.33 4.82
N ILE A 151 3.17 18.34 6.10
CA ILE A 151 4.20 17.42 6.59
C ILE A 151 3.72 15.97 6.54
N HIS A 152 4.66 15.03 6.65
CA HIS A 152 4.36 13.62 6.84
C HIS A 152 3.81 13.37 8.24
N VAL A 153 2.61 12.82 8.32
CA VAL A 153 1.91 12.53 9.56
C VAL A 153 1.98 11.03 9.83
N PRO A 154 2.51 10.58 10.98
CA PRO A 154 2.56 9.16 11.31
C PRO A 154 1.15 8.62 11.56
N LEU A 155 0.82 7.51 10.91
CA LEU A 155 -0.46 6.81 11.09
C LEU A 155 -0.35 5.62 12.04
N GLY A 156 0.73 4.86 11.93
CA GLY A 156 0.96 3.70 12.76
C GLY A 156 2.23 2.94 12.41
N GLU A 157 2.48 1.93 13.21
CA GLU A 157 3.56 0.97 13.04
C GLU A 157 2.99 -0.44 13.23
N TRP A 158 3.35 -1.36 12.34
CA TRP A 158 2.89 -2.74 12.37
C TRP A 158 4.04 -3.71 12.16
N ASP A 159 3.97 -4.86 12.83
CA ASP A 159 4.84 -6.00 12.51
C ASP A 159 4.46 -6.57 11.13
N VAL A 160 5.46 -6.86 10.30
CA VAL A 160 5.29 -7.52 9.02
C VAL A 160 5.18 -9.02 9.25
N SER A 161 4.06 -9.61 8.83
CA SER A 161 3.80 -11.05 8.90
C SER A 161 4.89 -11.84 8.18
N ARG A 162 5.17 -13.05 8.66
CA ARG A 162 6.03 -14.02 7.96
C ARG A 162 5.33 -14.74 6.80
N THR A 163 4.09 -14.37 6.49
CA THR A 163 3.35 -14.93 5.37
C THR A 163 4.03 -14.54 4.06
N ILE A 164 4.34 -15.54 3.22
CA ILE A 164 4.92 -15.33 1.89
C ILE A 164 3.84 -15.61 0.84
N ASP A 165 3.52 -14.59 0.06
CA ASP A 165 2.62 -14.67 -1.08
C ASP A 165 3.43 -14.82 -2.37
N PHE A 166 4.01 -16.01 -2.50
CA PHE A 166 4.72 -16.45 -3.69
C PHE A 166 4.64 -17.99 -3.77
N LYS A 167 4.41 -18.50 -4.98
CA LYS A 167 4.49 -19.92 -5.31
C LYS A 167 5.55 -20.09 -6.38
N GLU A 168 6.47 -21.02 -6.16
CA GLU A 168 7.43 -21.38 -7.20
C GLU A 168 6.71 -22.06 -8.36
N PRO A 169 7.03 -21.70 -9.62
CA PRO A 169 6.52 -22.42 -10.76
C PRO A 169 7.08 -23.84 -10.77
N GLU A 170 6.28 -24.79 -11.25
CA GLU A 170 6.74 -26.16 -11.49
C GLU A 170 7.92 -26.16 -12.48
N PRO A 171 8.94 -27.00 -12.27
CA PRO A 171 10.07 -27.10 -13.17
C PRO A 171 9.61 -27.55 -14.56
N VAL A 172 9.73 -26.67 -15.55
CA VAL A 172 9.46 -27.01 -16.95
C VAL A 172 10.57 -27.93 -17.48
N GLY A 173 10.23 -29.18 -17.83
CA GLY A 173 11.14 -30.06 -18.57
C GLY A 173 11.47 -31.44 -17.96
N MET A 174 10.95 -31.81 -16.79
CA MET A 174 10.95 -33.22 -16.39
C MET A 174 9.74 -33.92 -17.02
N GLY A 175 9.87 -34.28 -18.30
CA GLY A 175 8.97 -35.24 -18.92
C GLY A 175 8.91 -36.51 -18.08
N GLU A 176 7.74 -37.14 -18.03
CA GLU A 176 7.55 -38.44 -17.41
C GLU A 176 8.69 -39.39 -17.83
N VAL A 177 9.55 -39.76 -16.88
CA VAL A 177 10.53 -40.83 -17.11
C VAL A 177 9.69 -42.11 -17.25
N LYS A 178 9.35 -42.46 -18.49
CA LYS A 178 8.83 -43.79 -18.82
C LYS A 178 9.88 -44.78 -18.34
N LYS A 179 9.56 -45.52 -17.27
CA LYS A 179 10.36 -46.66 -16.83
C LYS A 179 10.48 -47.63 -18.01
N GLU A 180 11.68 -47.74 -18.58
CA GLU A 180 11.97 -48.80 -19.55
C GLU A 180 11.73 -50.17 -18.89
N PRO A 181 11.09 -51.12 -19.58
CA PRO A 181 10.85 -52.44 -19.02
C PRO A 181 12.17 -53.19 -18.89
N GLU A 182 12.44 -53.70 -17.69
CA GLU A 182 13.58 -54.58 -17.39
C GLU A 182 13.61 -55.78 -18.35
N THR A 183 14.64 -55.85 -19.18
CA THR A 183 14.94 -57.03 -20.00
C THR A 183 15.52 -58.12 -19.09
N LYS A 184 14.76 -59.21 -18.90
CA LYS A 184 15.24 -60.39 -18.16
C LYS A 184 16.42 -61.03 -18.90
N PRO A 185 17.50 -61.44 -18.20
CA PRO A 185 18.63 -62.07 -18.84
C PRO A 185 18.27 -63.47 -19.35
N GLU A 186 18.60 -63.71 -20.61
CA GLU A 186 18.44 -64.97 -21.33
C GLU A 186 19.37 -66.04 -20.74
N LYS A 187 18.79 -67.13 -20.21
CA LYS A 187 19.54 -68.30 -19.74
C LYS A 187 20.11 -69.05 -20.94
N LYS A 188 21.43 -68.98 -21.14
CA LYS A 188 22.15 -69.92 -22.02
C LYS A 188 22.11 -71.33 -21.42
N LYS A 189 21.62 -72.28 -22.22
CA LYS A 189 21.74 -73.73 -21.98
C LYS A 189 22.97 -74.25 -22.72
#